data_AF-A0A533W9B1-F1
#
_entry.id   AF-A0A533W9B1-F1
#
_cell.length_a   1.000
_cell.length_b   1.000
_cell.length_c   1.000
_cell.angle_alpha   90.00
_cell.angle_beta   90.00
_cell.angle_gamma   90.00
#
_symmetry.space_group_name_H-M   'P 1'
#
loop_
_entity.id
_entity.type
_entity.pdbx_description
1 polymer ?
#
loop_
_entity_poly.entity_id
_entity_poly.type
_entity_poly.pdbx_seq_one_letter_code
_entity_poly.pdbx_strand_id
1 'polypeptide(L)'
;MGYQSDSSEFEKMSTKKLAILFGLAFFGAFMVIQMIQGFPLAQLLTRKTVTQDVLVSLKQGDVCVVEPPDSQPKEIRQCLYNVGDMLVVTYYEGSTKLESHRLK
;
A
#
# COMPACT_ATOMS: atom_id res chain seq x y z
N MET A 1 -48.78 6.50 16.20
CA MET A 1 -47.52 7.17 15.84
C MET A 1 -47.27 6.89 14.36
N GLY A 2 -47.60 7.86 13.50
CA GLY A 2 -47.48 7.71 12.05
C GLY A 2 -46.05 8.01 11.60
N TYR A 3 -45.40 7.04 10.99
CA TYR A 3 -44.19 7.29 10.20
C TYR A 3 -44.63 7.97 8.91
N GLN A 4 -44.69 9.31 8.94
CA GLN A 4 -45.12 10.11 7.81
C GLN A 4 -43.89 10.77 7.15
N SER A 5 -43.52 10.21 5.99
CA SER A 5 -43.12 10.95 4.79
C SER A 5 -41.71 11.57 4.70
N ASP A 6 -40.66 10.76 4.75
CA ASP A 6 -39.37 11.15 4.13
C ASP A 6 -39.37 11.00 2.60
N SER A 7 -40.33 10.28 2.01
CA SER A 7 -40.41 10.04 0.56
C SER A 7 -40.68 11.30 -0.27
N SER A 8 -41.34 12.31 0.32
CA SER A 8 -41.77 13.52 -0.39
C SER A 8 -40.66 14.55 -0.71
N GLU A 9 -39.58 14.55 0.07
CA GLU A 9 -38.43 15.46 -0.14
C GLU A 9 -37.53 14.95 -1.28
N PHE A 10 -37.33 13.62 -1.36
CA PHE A 10 -36.56 12.99 -2.43
C PHE A 10 -37.31 12.98 -3.77
N GLU A 11 -38.65 12.88 -3.78
CA GLU A 11 -39.47 13.03 -5.00
C GLU A 11 -39.37 14.42 -5.63
N LYS A 12 -39.21 15.48 -4.80
CA LYS A 12 -38.99 16.86 -5.28
C LYS A 12 -37.55 17.13 -5.71
N MET A 13 -36.61 16.24 -5.42
CA MET A 13 -35.23 16.38 -5.88
C MET A 13 -35.07 15.91 -7.31
N SER A 14 -34.48 16.77 -8.14
CA SER A 14 -33.97 16.35 -9.45
C SER A 14 -33.05 15.15 -9.29
N THR A 15 -33.16 14.19 -10.21
CA THR A 15 -32.29 13.00 -10.31
C THR A 15 -30.81 13.34 -10.20
N LYS A 16 -30.37 14.52 -10.69
CA LYS A 16 -28.99 15.00 -10.55
C LYS A 16 -28.59 15.24 -9.09
N LYS A 17 -29.48 15.84 -8.30
CA LYS A 17 -29.25 16.10 -6.87
C LYS A 17 -29.24 14.79 -6.08
N LEU A 18 -30.14 13.88 -6.41
CA LEU A 18 -30.21 12.56 -5.80
C LEU A 18 -28.95 11.72 -6.08
N ALA A 19 -28.44 11.77 -7.31
CA ALA A 19 -27.18 11.12 -7.68
C ALA A 19 -25.97 11.68 -6.92
N ILE A 20 -25.90 13.00 -6.72
CA ILE A 20 -24.84 13.64 -5.93
C ILE A 20 -24.91 13.19 -4.46
N LEU A 21 -26.11 13.20 -3.87
CA LEU A 21 -26.32 12.74 -2.49
C LEU A 21 -25.92 11.28 -2.31
N PHE A 22 -26.31 10.42 -3.24
CA PHE A 22 -25.90 9.02 -3.23
C PHE A 22 -24.38 8.87 -3.32
N GLY A 23 -23.72 9.63 -4.22
CA GLY A 23 -22.27 9.64 -4.34
C GLY A 23 -21.57 10.08 -3.05
N LEU A 24 -22.07 11.13 -2.39
CA LEU A 24 -21.53 11.62 -1.12
C LEU A 24 -21.72 10.61 0.01
N ALA A 25 -22.89 9.97 0.11
CA ALA A 25 -23.16 8.93 1.11
C ALA A 25 -22.25 7.72 0.91
N PHE A 26 -22.09 7.26 -0.33
CA PHE A 26 -21.19 6.17 -0.68
C PHE A 26 -19.73 6.50 -0.35
N PHE A 27 -19.28 7.71 -0.73
CA PHE A 27 -17.93 8.17 -0.44
C PHE A 27 -17.67 8.27 1.08
N GLY A 28 -18.64 8.79 1.84
CA GLY A 28 -18.57 8.86 3.29
C GLY A 28 -18.43 7.47 3.93
N ALA A 29 -19.28 6.52 3.55
CA ALA A 29 -19.20 5.14 4.03
C ALA A 29 -17.86 4.48 3.67
N PHE A 30 -17.38 4.70 2.45
CA PHE A 30 -16.07 4.22 2.01
C PHE A 30 -14.94 4.77 2.88
N MET A 31 -14.93 6.07 3.16
CA MET A 31 -13.91 6.71 4.01
C MET A 31 -13.91 6.18 5.45
N VAL A 32 -15.08 5.90 6.03
CA VAL A 32 -15.18 5.29 7.37
C VAL A 32 -14.54 3.90 7.40
N ILE A 33 -14.79 3.08 6.37
CA ILE A 33 -14.16 1.75 6.27
C ILE A 33 -12.63 1.89 6.17
N GLN A 34 -12.15 2.83 5.34
CA GLN A 34 -10.71 3.10 5.23
C GLN A 34 -10.11 3.51 6.59
N MET A 35 -10.78 4.38 7.36
CA MET A 35 -10.32 4.80 8.69
C MET A 35 -10.16 3.61 9.66
N ILE A 36 -11.15 2.72 9.73
CA ILE A 36 -11.12 1.55 10.63
C ILE A 36 -9.97 0.60 10.26
N GLN A 37 -9.65 0.48 8.97
CA GLN A 37 -8.56 -0.36 8.47
C GLN A 37 -7.19 0.34 8.48
N GLY A 38 -7.09 1.58 8.97
CA GLY A 38 -5.83 2.32 8.99
C GLY A 38 -5.40 2.90 7.65
N PHE A 39 -6.35 3.21 6.76
CA PHE A 39 -6.15 3.79 5.43
C PHE A 39 -5.18 3.03 4.52
N PRO A 40 -5.49 1.78 4.15
CA PRO A 40 -4.63 0.99 3.26
C PRO A 40 -4.34 1.69 1.92
N LEU A 41 -5.27 2.51 1.40
CA LEU A 41 -5.05 3.29 0.18
C LEU A 41 -4.06 4.44 0.37
N ALA A 42 -4.08 5.12 1.53
CA ALA A 42 -3.08 6.16 1.80
C ALA A 42 -1.68 5.53 1.85
N GLN A 43 -1.55 4.34 2.43
CA GLN A 43 -0.30 3.57 2.44
C GLN A 43 0.18 3.14 1.05
N LEU A 44 -0.64 3.19 -0.01
CA LEU A 44 -0.18 2.99 -1.39
C LEU A 44 0.36 4.30 -1.97
N LEU A 45 -0.27 5.43 -1.67
CA LEU A 45 0.10 6.74 -2.20
C LEU A 45 1.29 7.39 -1.49
N THR A 46 1.53 7.04 -0.22
CA THR A 46 2.63 7.59 0.58
C THR A 46 3.86 6.68 0.65
N ARG A 47 3.91 5.59 -0.14
CA ARG A 47 5.10 4.72 -0.16
C ARG A 47 6.30 5.50 -0.65
N LYS A 48 7.37 5.46 0.14
CA LYS A 48 8.64 6.05 -0.23
C LYS A 48 9.52 5.01 -0.89
N THR A 49 9.92 5.26 -2.13
CA THR A 49 10.96 4.47 -2.79
C THR A 49 12.32 4.90 -2.26
N VAL A 50 13.12 3.92 -1.82
CA VAL A 50 14.46 4.12 -1.27
C VAL A 50 15.44 3.32 -2.12
N THR A 51 16.58 3.93 -2.44
CA THR A 51 17.73 3.25 -3.09
C THR A 51 18.95 3.40 -2.22
N GLN A 52 19.60 2.29 -1.88
CA GLN A 52 20.73 2.29 -0.95
C GLN A 52 21.60 1.05 -1.12
N ASP A 53 22.80 1.13 -0.54
CA ASP A 53 23.79 0.06 -0.57
C ASP A 53 23.61 -0.84 0.64
N VAL A 54 23.47 -2.15 0.42
CA VAL A 54 23.24 -3.15 1.46
C VAL A 54 24.07 -4.39 1.17
N LEU A 55 24.62 -4.99 2.23
CA LEU A 55 25.36 -6.25 2.13
C LEU A 55 24.41 -7.44 2.09
N VAL A 56 24.76 -8.47 1.33
CA VAL A 56 24.09 -9.77 1.41
C VAL A 56 24.42 -10.40 2.76
N SER A 57 23.42 -10.55 3.63
CA SER A 57 23.58 -11.10 4.97
C SER A 57 23.56 -12.62 4.99
N LEU A 58 22.73 -13.23 4.14
CA LEU A 58 22.56 -14.69 4.08
C LEU A 58 22.34 -15.17 2.65
N LYS A 59 22.84 -16.37 2.35
CA LYS A 59 22.52 -17.10 1.11
C LYS A 59 22.10 -18.53 1.47
N GLN A 60 20.92 -18.93 1.03
CA GLN A 60 20.41 -20.30 1.13
C GLN A 60 20.08 -20.80 -0.27
N GLY A 61 20.98 -21.62 -0.83
CA GLY A 61 20.86 -22.10 -2.21
C GLY A 61 20.83 -20.95 -3.20
N ASP A 62 19.70 -20.81 -3.90
CA ASP A 62 19.47 -19.77 -4.92
C ASP A 62 18.67 -18.57 -4.39
N VAL A 63 18.55 -18.44 -3.06
CA VAL A 63 17.89 -17.31 -2.39
C VAL A 63 18.90 -16.55 -1.53
N CYS A 64 18.97 -15.23 -1.72
CA CYS A 64 19.73 -14.35 -0.83
C CYS A 64 18.79 -13.50 0.02
N VAL A 65 19.25 -13.15 1.21
CA VAL A 65 18.59 -12.20 2.10
C VAL A 65 19.48 -10.99 2.26
N VAL A 66 18.88 -9.81 2.13
CA VAL A 66 19.50 -8.53 2.46
C VAL A 66 18.72 -7.89 3.61
N GLU A 67 19.44 -7.28 4.54
CA GLU A 67 18.85 -6.57 5.69
C GLU A 67 19.14 -5.07 5.58
N PRO A 68 18.26 -4.32 4.91
CA PRO A 68 18.34 -2.88 4.88
C PRO A 68 18.00 -2.25 6.25
N PRO A 69 18.43 -1.00 6.52
CA PRO A 69 18.13 -0.25 7.74
C PRO A 69 16.65 -0.09 8.11
N ASP A 70 15.70 -0.41 7.23
CA ASP A 70 14.26 -0.45 7.57
C ASP A 70 13.88 -1.66 8.44
N SER A 71 14.86 -2.50 8.83
CA SER A 71 14.70 -3.68 9.67
C SER A 71 13.73 -4.72 9.09
N GLN A 72 13.45 -4.66 7.79
CA GLN A 72 12.66 -5.65 7.06
C GLN A 72 13.57 -6.44 6.11
N PRO A 73 13.87 -7.72 6.41
CA PRO A 73 14.62 -8.57 5.52
C PRO A 73 13.93 -8.70 4.16
N LYS A 74 14.71 -8.59 3.08
CA LYS A 74 14.19 -8.73 1.72
C LYS A 74 14.88 -9.92 1.04
N GLU A 75 14.07 -10.75 0.43
CA GLU A 75 14.52 -11.95 -0.28
C GLU A 75 14.75 -11.66 -1.76
N ILE A 76 15.88 -12.11 -2.28
CA ILE A 76 16.23 -12.13 -3.71
C ILE A 76 16.21 -13.59 -4.15
N ARG A 77 15.28 -13.96 -5.04
CA ARG A 77 15.25 -15.28 -5.67
C ARG A 77 16.19 -15.29 -6.87
N GLN A 78 16.74 -16.47 -7.20
CA GLN A 78 17.69 -16.64 -8.29
C GLN A 78 18.94 -15.77 -8.08
N CYS A 79 19.44 -15.77 -6.85
CA CYS A 79 20.51 -14.90 -6.43
C CYS A 79 21.89 -15.48 -6.75
N LEU A 80 22.56 -14.84 -7.71
CA LEU A 80 23.94 -15.17 -8.11
C LEU A 80 25.01 -14.49 -7.24
N TYR A 81 24.63 -13.63 -6.29
CA TYR A 81 25.54 -12.93 -5.40
C TYR A 81 26.01 -13.82 -4.25
N ASN A 82 27.10 -13.44 -3.60
CA ASN A 82 27.66 -14.12 -2.43
C ASN A 82 27.41 -13.34 -1.15
N VAL A 83 27.48 -14.03 -0.01
CA VAL A 83 27.40 -13.39 1.31
C VAL A 83 28.56 -12.38 1.44
N GLY A 84 28.25 -11.16 1.86
CA GLY A 84 29.20 -10.06 1.94
C GLY A 84 29.32 -9.19 0.67
N ASP A 85 28.68 -9.58 -0.45
CA ASP A 85 28.62 -8.70 -1.63
C ASP A 85 27.80 -7.44 -1.32
N MET A 86 28.27 -6.30 -1.84
CA MET A 86 27.57 -5.02 -1.70
C MET A 86 26.63 -4.81 -2.88
N LEU A 87 25.34 -4.75 -2.60
CA LEU A 87 24.29 -4.56 -3.58
C LEU A 87 23.70 -3.16 -3.48
N VAL A 88 23.47 -2.54 -4.62
CA VAL A 88 22.58 -1.37 -4.72
C VAL A 88 21.17 -1.91 -4.88
N VAL A 89 20.33 -1.70 -3.87
CA VAL A 89 18.95 -2.18 -3.83
C VAL A 89 17.96 -1.03 -3.83
N THR A 90 16.86 -1.20 -4.56
CA THR A 90 15.72 -0.28 -4.57
C THR A 90 14.49 -0.99 -4.03
N TYR A 91 13.78 -0.36 -3.10
CA TYR A 91 12.58 -0.93 -2.48
C TYR A 91 11.64 0.15 -1.94
N TYR A 92 10.41 -0.25 -1.63
CA TYR A 92 9.46 0.57 -0.89
C TYR A 92 9.67 0.40 0.61
N GLU A 93 9.89 1.51 1.32
CA GLU A 93 10.04 1.50 2.78
C GLU A 93 8.87 0.79 3.45
N GLY A 94 9.17 -0.13 4.37
CA GLY A 94 8.15 -0.93 5.05
C GLY A 94 7.60 -2.12 4.25
N SER A 95 8.17 -2.43 3.07
CA SER A 95 7.83 -3.61 2.27
C SER A 95 8.89 -4.69 2.36
N THR A 96 8.49 -5.96 2.32
CA THR A 96 9.41 -7.11 2.17
C THR A 96 9.87 -7.36 0.73
N LYS A 97 9.32 -6.62 -0.25
CA LYS A 97 9.65 -6.78 -1.66
C LYS A 97 10.74 -5.81 -2.11
N LEU A 98 11.65 -6.33 -2.93
CA LEU A 98 12.60 -5.53 -3.70
C LEU A 98 11.99 -5.14 -5.05
N GLU A 99 12.24 -3.91 -5.45
CA GLU A 99 11.91 -3.41 -6.79
C GLU A 99 13.06 -3.68 -7.75
N SER A 100 14.30 -3.45 -7.32
CA SER A 100 15.49 -3.81 -8.09
C SER A 100 16.69 -4.11 -7.20
N HIS A 101 17.65 -4.85 -7.73
CA HIS A 101 18.93 -5.13 -7.10
C HIS A 101 20.01 -5.21 -8.18
N ARG A 102 21.22 -4.73 -7.87
CA ARG A 102 22.41 -4.91 -8.70
C ARG A 102 23.65 -4.96 -7.84
N LEU A 103 24.67 -5.69 -8.30
CA LEU A 103 25.99 -5.62 -7.71
C LEU A 103 26.59 -4.23 -7.92
N LYS A 104 27.23 -3.68 -6.89
CA LYS A 104 27.90 -2.38 -6.95
C LYS A 104 29.23 -2.47 -7.69
#